data_AF-A0A957MIN0-F1
#
_entry.id   AF-A0A957MIN0-F1
#
_cell.length_a   1.000
_cell.length_b   1.000
_cell.length_c   1.000
_cell.angle_alpha   90.00
_cell.angle_beta   90.00
_cell.angle_gamma   90.00
#
_symmetry.space_group_name_H-M   'P 1'
#
loop_
_entity.id
_entity.type
_entity.pdbx_description
1 polymer ?
#
loop_
_entity_poly.entity_id
_entity_poly.type
_entity_poly.pdbx_seq_one_letter_code
_entity_poly.pdbx_strand_id
1 'polypeptide(L)'
;GGMDLRDEVAGTQGTIWLNHFLRTGAEMFTAARSGYTAEKAETDSGWLFPVGDEVHELGYVHMFTDMFEAMDGDRDPMETFYDGYVINAILDACYKSAESKRWEPVELFEWRATEAAASIRTEPELRDGMALVKEELMHGNKLKQILCDQKTGKIIERIVEL
;
A
#
# COMPACT_ATOMS: atom_id res chain seq x y z
N GLY A 1 24.25 -4.70 -11.59
CA GLY A 1 23.77 -4.74 -10.19
C GLY A 1 22.51 -3.94 -10.07
N GLY A 2 21.56 -4.41 -9.27
CA GLY A 2 20.19 -3.91 -9.06
C GLY A 2 20.08 -2.61 -8.27
N MET A 3 18.93 -2.46 -7.61
CA MET A 3 18.68 -1.44 -6.59
C MET A 3 19.79 -1.43 -5.52
N ASP A 4 20.26 -0.25 -5.13
CA ASP A 4 21.21 -0.11 -4.04
C ASP A 4 20.48 0.20 -2.73
N LEU A 5 20.16 -0.86 -1.98
CA LEU A 5 19.44 -0.79 -0.70
C LEU A 5 20.36 -1.24 0.45
N ARG A 6 20.73 -0.29 1.31
CA ARG A 6 21.69 -0.48 2.40
C ARG A 6 21.22 0.25 3.65
N ASP A 7 21.41 -0.40 4.79
CA ASP A 7 21.13 0.19 6.10
C ASP A 7 22.41 0.22 6.94
N GLU A 8 22.57 1.28 7.71
CA GLU A 8 23.68 1.43 8.64
C GLU A 8 23.20 2.05 9.96
N VAL A 9 23.56 1.42 11.07
CA VAL A 9 23.32 1.94 12.41
C VAL A 9 24.63 1.93 13.18
N ALA A 10 25.12 3.12 13.53
CA ALA A 10 26.35 3.31 14.29
C ALA A 10 26.04 3.66 15.75
N GLY A 11 26.63 2.90 16.67
CA GLY A 11 26.56 3.11 18.12
C GLY A 11 27.91 3.48 18.73
N THR A 12 27.95 3.65 20.05
CA THR A 12 29.18 4.07 20.76
C THR A 12 30.29 3.03 20.76
N GLN A 13 29.98 1.76 20.45
CA GLN A 13 30.90 0.63 20.54
C GLN A 13 30.90 -0.26 19.28
N GLY A 14 30.31 0.20 18.18
CA GLY A 14 30.28 -0.58 16.94
C GLY A 14 29.20 -0.14 15.97
N THR A 15 29.15 -0.81 14.83
CA THR A 15 28.25 -0.51 13.72
C THR A 15 27.62 -1.80 13.19
N ILE A 16 26.32 -1.74 12.89
CA ILE A 16 25.61 -2.75 12.11
C ILE A 16 25.45 -2.20 10.70
N TRP A 17 25.77 -3.01 9.70
CA TRP A 17 25.62 -2.66 8.29
C TRP A 17 24.98 -3.82 7.53
N LEU A 18 23.96 -3.52 6.74
CA LEU A 18 23.20 -4.47 5.92
C LEU A 18 23.22 -4.04 4.46
N ASN A 19 23.26 -5.02 3.55
CA ASN A 19 23.17 -4.79 2.12
C ASN A 19 22.30 -5.87 1.47
N HIS A 20 21.12 -5.43 1.04
CA HIS A 20 20.03 -6.32 0.69
C HIS A 20 20.09 -6.79 -0.78
N PHE A 21 20.84 -6.10 -1.65
CA PHE A 21 20.77 -6.32 -3.11
C PHE A 21 22.11 -6.53 -3.81
N LEU A 22 23.24 -6.20 -3.16
CA LEU A 22 24.58 -6.30 -3.77
C LEU A 22 25.52 -7.23 -3.00
N ARG A 23 25.17 -7.65 -1.77
CA ARG A 23 25.92 -8.67 -1.00
C ARG A 23 25.00 -9.76 -0.46
N THR A 24 24.18 -10.31 -1.34
CA THR A 24 23.19 -11.37 -1.05
C THR A 24 23.81 -12.75 -0.82
N GLY A 25 25.13 -12.88 -0.88
CA GLY A 25 25.84 -14.17 -0.81
C GLY A 25 25.87 -14.95 -2.13
N ALA A 26 25.23 -14.43 -3.17
CA ALA A 26 25.28 -14.96 -4.54
C ALA A 26 25.87 -13.91 -5.50
N GLU A 27 26.91 -14.30 -6.23
CA GLU A 27 27.56 -13.49 -7.25
C GLU A 27 27.65 -14.30 -8.54
N MET A 28 27.35 -13.65 -9.67
CA MET A 28 27.30 -14.31 -10.98
C MET A 28 28.02 -13.45 -12.02
N PHE A 29 28.77 -14.08 -12.91
CA PHE A 29 29.24 -13.44 -14.13
C PHE A 29 28.60 -14.09 -15.36
N THR A 30 28.13 -13.27 -16.30
CA THR A 30 27.68 -13.76 -17.61
C THR A 30 28.15 -12.84 -18.73
N ALA A 31 28.72 -13.43 -19.78
CA ALA A 31 29.02 -12.72 -21.03
C ALA A 31 27.82 -12.68 -21.99
N ALA A 32 26.80 -13.50 -21.73
CA ALA A 32 25.53 -13.49 -22.46
C ALA A 32 24.56 -12.51 -21.78
N ARG A 33 23.75 -11.81 -22.58
CA ARG A 33 22.63 -11.03 -22.06
C ARG A 33 21.58 -11.97 -21.50
N SER A 34 21.26 -11.79 -20.23
CA SER A 34 20.16 -12.48 -19.54
C SER A 34 18.86 -11.69 -19.69
N GLY A 35 17.73 -12.29 -19.32
CA GLY A 35 16.50 -11.56 -19.07
C GLY A 35 16.53 -10.82 -17.72
N TYR A 36 15.35 -10.63 -17.12
CA TYR A 36 15.25 -10.06 -15.76
C TYR A 36 16.16 -10.82 -14.78
N THR A 37 16.98 -10.09 -14.04
CA THR A 37 17.97 -10.64 -13.10
C THR A 37 17.74 -10.11 -11.68
N ALA A 38 17.48 -8.82 -11.53
CA ALA A 38 17.14 -8.17 -10.26
C ALA A 38 16.41 -6.84 -10.55
N GLU A 39 15.62 -6.37 -9.59
CA GLU A 39 14.93 -5.08 -9.71
C GLU A 39 15.94 -3.95 -9.87
N LYS A 40 15.69 -3.09 -10.87
CA LYS A 40 16.56 -1.98 -11.27
C LYS A 40 18.01 -2.38 -11.57
N ALA A 41 18.24 -3.59 -12.09
CA ALA A 41 19.55 -3.98 -12.59
C ALA A 41 20.01 -3.05 -13.72
N GLU A 42 21.14 -2.36 -13.51
CA GLU A 42 21.74 -1.46 -14.51
C GLU A 42 22.24 -2.21 -15.76
N THR A 43 22.49 -3.52 -15.64
CA THR A 43 22.99 -4.37 -16.72
C THR A 43 22.47 -5.80 -16.59
N ASP A 44 22.25 -6.45 -17.72
CA ASP A 44 21.83 -7.85 -17.89
C ASP A 44 23.00 -8.79 -18.22
N SER A 45 24.23 -8.25 -18.23
CA SER A 45 25.49 -8.93 -18.51
C SER A 45 26.64 -8.35 -17.69
N GLY A 46 27.75 -9.09 -17.59
CA GLY A 46 28.85 -8.78 -16.68
C GLY A 46 28.63 -9.38 -15.30
N TRP A 47 29.13 -8.69 -14.26
CA TRP A 47 28.94 -9.10 -12.87
C TRP A 47 27.55 -8.69 -12.36
N LEU A 48 26.83 -9.67 -11.84
CA LEU A 48 25.45 -9.59 -11.37
C LEU A 48 25.38 -10.10 -9.93
N PHE A 49 24.46 -9.51 -9.17
CA PHE A 49 24.22 -9.79 -7.76
C PHE A 49 22.74 -10.16 -7.61
N PRO A 50 22.36 -11.40 -7.96
CA PRO A 50 20.97 -11.80 -7.92
C PRO A 50 20.47 -11.88 -6.47
N VAL A 51 19.19 -11.54 -6.29
CA VAL A 51 18.46 -11.75 -5.04
C VAL A 51 17.68 -13.06 -5.19
N GLY A 52 17.88 -14.01 -4.27
CA GLY A 52 17.33 -15.37 -4.40
C GLY A 52 15.81 -15.40 -4.34
N ASP A 53 15.23 -14.80 -3.29
CA ASP A 53 13.78 -14.63 -3.11
C ASP A 53 13.49 -13.15 -2.81
N GLU A 54 13.46 -12.35 -3.87
CA GLU A 54 13.31 -10.90 -3.76
C GLU A 54 12.03 -10.48 -3.01
N VAL A 55 10.94 -11.25 -3.14
CA VAL A 55 9.67 -10.94 -2.47
C VAL A 55 9.79 -11.14 -0.95
N HIS A 56 10.51 -12.17 -0.52
CA HIS A 56 10.80 -12.37 0.90
C HIS A 56 11.84 -11.38 1.42
N GLU A 57 12.90 -11.08 0.67
CA GLU A 57 13.96 -10.14 1.08
C GLU A 57 13.41 -8.70 1.23
N LEU A 58 12.43 -8.31 0.42
CA LEU A 58 11.71 -7.03 0.57
C LEU A 58 10.67 -7.04 1.71
N GLY A 59 10.49 -8.16 2.41
CA GLY A 59 9.63 -8.26 3.59
C GLY A 59 8.13 -8.34 3.31
N TYR A 60 7.69 -8.39 2.05
CA TYR A 60 6.26 -8.38 1.70
C TYR A 60 5.48 -9.50 2.37
N VAL A 61 6.05 -10.71 2.40
CA VAL A 61 5.39 -11.88 3.00
C VAL A 61 5.16 -11.63 4.49
N HIS A 62 6.18 -11.14 5.22
CA HIS A 62 6.05 -10.84 6.64
C HIS A 62 5.07 -9.72 6.92
N MET A 63 5.08 -8.65 6.11
CA MET A 63 4.13 -7.55 6.21
C MET A 63 2.68 -8.03 6.05
N PHE A 64 2.39 -8.80 5.01
CA PHE A 64 1.03 -9.31 4.79
C PHE A 64 0.61 -10.35 5.82
N THR A 65 1.53 -11.22 6.26
CA THR A 65 1.25 -12.17 7.36
C THR A 65 0.85 -11.43 8.63
N ASP A 66 1.63 -10.44 9.08
CA ASP A 66 1.27 -9.65 10.27
C ASP A 66 -0.06 -8.93 10.10
N MET A 67 -0.30 -8.32 8.93
CA MET A 67 -1.56 -7.62 8.65
C MET A 67 -2.78 -8.55 8.78
N PHE A 68 -2.76 -9.74 8.16
CA PHE A 68 -3.89 -10.66 8.22
C PHE A 68 -4.05 -11.29 9.61
N GLU A 69 -2.95 -11.66 10.27
CA GLU A 69 -3.01 -12.16 11.65
C GLU A 69 -3.52 -11.10 12.63
N ALA A 70 -3.20 -9.82 12.40
CA ALA A 70 -3.73 -8.72 13.20
C ALA A 70 -5.25 -8.58 13.05
N MET A 71 -5.76 -8.69 11.82
CA MET A 71 -7.19 -8.66 11.52
C MET A 71 -7.93 -9.83 12.18
N ASP A 72 -7.41 -11.05 12.06
CA ASP A 72 -8.01 -12.25 12.66
C ASP A 72 -7.95 -12.21 14.20
N GLY A 73 -6.90 -11.59 14.75
CA GLY A 73 -6.65 -11.47 16.18
C GLY A 73 -7.28 -10.26 16.87
N ASP A 74 -8.01 -9.42 16.15
CA ASP A 74 -8.57 -8.15 16.65
C ASP A 74 -7.53 -7.29 17.39
N ARG A 75 -6.34 -7.16 16.78
CA ARG A 75 -5.25 -6.31 17.28
C ARG A 75 -4.79 -5.34 16.20
N ASP A 76 -4.05 -4.32 16.60
CA ASP A 76 -3.35 -3.48 15.63
C ASP A 76 -2.21 -4.26 14.94
N PRO A 77 -1.98 -4.02 13.64
CA PRO A 77 -0.78 -4.48 12.94
C PRO A 77 0.47 -3.76 13.47
N MET A 78 1.64 -4.32 13.18
CA MET A 78 2.93 -3.77 13.59
C MET A 78 3.16 -2.35 13.05
N GLU A 79 2.71 -2.09 11.82
CA GLU A 79 2.68 -0.76 11.22
C GLU A 79 1.23 -0.35 10.95
N THR A 80 0.86 0.82 11.45
CA THR A 80 -0.48 1.38 11.33
C THR A 80 -0.54 2.48 10.28
N PHE A 81 -1.75 2.93 9.95
CA PHE A 81 -1.93 4.10 9.10
C PHE A 81 -1.28 5.37 9.69
N TYR A 82 -1.18 5.46 11.03
CA TYR A 82 -0.57 6.62 11.67
C TYR A 82 0.94 6.68 11.43
N ASP A 83 1.63 5.54 11.33
CA ASP A 83 3.05 5.49 11.00
C ASP A 83 3.30 6.05 9.59
N GLY A 84 2.43 5.71 8.63
CA GLY A 84 2.44 6.32 7.30
C GLY A 84 2.19 7.83 7.29
N TYR A 85 1.34 8.33 8.20
CA TYR A 85 1.14 9.77 8.38
C TYR A 85 2.40 10.46 8.90
N VAL A 86 3.08 9.88 9.89
CA VAL A 86 4.35 10.42 10.43
C VAL A 86 5.42 10.46 9.33
N ILE A 87 5.53 9.42 8.49
CA ILE A 87 6.46 9.41 7.35
C ILE A 87 6.17 10.57 6.39
N ASN A 88 4.90 10.82 6.05
CA ASN A 88 4.54 11.95 5.18
C ASN A 88 4.91 13.30 5.80
N ALA A 89 4.71 13.49 7.11
CA ALA A 89 5.12 14.71 7.79
C ALA A 89 6.65 14.92 7.75
N ILE A 90 7.43 13.84 7.84
CA ILE A 90 8.89 13.87 7.66
C ILE A 90 9.24 14.28 6.22
N LEU A 91 8.56 13.72 5.22
CA LEU A 91 8.76 14.10 3.81
C LEU A 91 8.44 15.57 3.57
N ASP A 92 7.36 16.10 4.14
CA ASP A 92 7.00 17.51 4.05
C ASP A 92 8.11 18.40 4.63
N ALA A 93 8.65 18.05 5.80
CA ALA A 93 9.77 18.77 6.40
C ALA A 93 11.03 18.73 5.52
N CYS A 94 11.32 17.58 4.89
CA CYS A 94 12.43 17.44 3.93
C CYS A 94 12.25 18.38 2.72
N TYR A 95 11.06 18.44 2.14
CA TYR A 95 10.77 19.35 1.02
C TYR A 95 10.86 20.82 1.42
N LYS A 96 10.30 21.20 2.57
CA LYS A 96 10.44 22.56 3.13
C LYS A 96 11.90 22.92 3.36
N SER A 97 12.69 22.03 3.95
CA SER A 97 14.13 22.21 4.16
C SER A 97 14.90 22.38 2.85
N ALA A 98 14.55 21.61 1.82
CA ALA A 98 15.15 21.73 0.50
C ALA A 98 14.87 23.10 -0.15
N GLU A 99 13.69 23.68 0.07
CA GLU A 99 13.33 25.02 -0.38
C GLU A 99 13.99 26.13 0.46
N SER A 100 13.86 26.07 1.78
CA SER A 100 14.28 27.11 2.71
C SER A 100 15.80 27.14 2.95
N LYS A 101 16.50 26.03 2.66
CA LYS A 101 17.91 25.78 2.95
C LYS A 101 18.24 25.81 4.44
N ARG A 102 17.29 25.44 5.30
CA ARG A 102 17.45 25.42 6.76
C ARG A 102 16.91 24.11 7.32
N TRP A 103 17.30 23.82 8.56
CA TRP A 103 16.64 22.78 9.34
C TRP A 103 15.20 23.17 9.60
N GLU A 104 14.26 22.42 9.06
CA GLU A 104 12.83 22.59 9.29
C GLU A 104 12.34 21.52 10.28
N PRO A 105 11.46 21.89 11.23
CA PRO A 105 10.88 20.93 12.15
C PRO A 105 9.90 19.99 11.42
N VAL A 106 9.79 18.76 11.92
CA VAL A 106 8.70 17.86 11.54
C VAL A 106 7.44 18.29 12.29
N GLU A 107 6.44 18.73 11.55
CA GLU A 107 5.17 19.21 12.11
C GLU A 107 4.13 18.10 12.05
N LEU A 108 3.68 17.64 13.22
CA LEU A 108 2.57 16.70 13.35
C LEU A 108 1.30 17.46 13.72
N PHE A 109 0.28 17.35 12.89
CA PHE A 109 -1.06 17.82 13.17
C PHE A 109 -1.88 16.64 13.71
N GLU A 110 -2.37 16.76 14.93
CA GLU A 110 -3.11 15.67 15.55
C GLU A 110 -4.56 15.64 15.06
N TRP A 111 -4.76 14.87 13.98
CA TRP A 111 -6.04 14.70 13.29
C TRP A 111 -6.86 13.51 13.81
N ARG A 112 -6.24 12.62 14.59
CA ARG A 112 -6.92 11.46 15.15
C ARG A 112 -7.92 11.94 16.21
N ALA A 113 -9.21 11.74 15.92
CA ALA A 113 -10.26 12.02 16.88
C ALA A 113 -10.17 11.04 18.06
N THR A 114 -10.39 11.52 19.28
CA THR A 114 -10.51 10.67 20.48
C THR A 114 -11.77 9.81 20.46
N GLU A 115 -12.74 10.16 19.62
CA GLU A 115 -13.99 9.43 19.44
C GLU A 115 -14.13 9.02 17.97
N ALA A 116 -14.64 7.82 17.73
CA ALA A 116 -14.92 7.37 16.38
C ALA A 116 -15.90 8.33 15.70
N ALA A 117 -15.56 8.78 14.49
CA ALA A 117 -16.47 9.58 13.69
C ALA A 117 -17.78 8.80 13.50
N ALA A 118 -18.91 9.49 13.65
CA ALA A 118 -20.21 8.89 13.35
C ALA A 118 -20.16 8.31 11.93
N SER A 119 -20.56 7.04 11.79
CA SER A 119 -20.62 6.38 10.48
C SER A 119 -21.39 7.27 9.51
N ILE A 120 -20.73 7.71 8.44
CA ILE A 120 -21.37 8.45 7.36
C ILE A 120 -22.23 7.42 6.62
N ARG A 121 -23.46 7.26 7.07
CA ARG A 121 -24.48 6.54 6.34
C ARG A 121 -25.12 7.53 5.38
N THR A 122 -24.73 7.45 4.12
CA THR A 122 -25.55 8.06 3.07
C THR A 122 -26.88 7.31 3.06
N GLU A 123 -28.00 8.03 3.24
CA GLU A 123 -29.30 7.43 3.02
C GLU A 123 -29.37 6.96 1.56
N PRO A 124 -29.58 5.65 1.31
CA PRO A 124 -29.64 5.18 -0.06
C PRO A 124 -30.83 5.82 -0.76
N GLU A 125 -30.64 6.21 -2.03
CA GLU A 125 -31.77 6.64 -2.86
C GLU A 125 -32.84 5.54 -2.87
N LEU A 126 -34.07 5.89 -2.52
CA LEU A 126 -35.16 4.92 -2.48
C LEU A 126 -35.92 4.93 -3.81
N ARG A 127 -36.15 3.75 -4.37
CA ARG A 127 -37.08 3.52 -5.48
C ARG A 127 -38.12 2.48 -5.08
N ASP A 128 -39.39 2.87 -5.12
CA ASP A 128 -40.53 2.06 -4.70
C ASP A 128 -40.35 1.45 -3.30
N GLY A 129 -39.78 2.24 -2.39
CA GLY A 129 -39.53 1.83 -1.00
C GLY A 129 -38.34 0.90 -0.80
N MET A 130 -37.53 0.63 -1.83
CA MET A 130 -36.30 -0.16 -1.76
C MET A 130 -35.07 0.69 -2.04
N ALA A 131 -33.94 0.37 -1.40
CA ALA A 131 -32.67 1.07 -1.59
C ALA A 131 -32.08 0.77 -2.98
N LEU A 132 -31.76 1.81 -3.74
CA LEU A 132 -31.08 1.69 -5.01
C LEU A 132 -29.61 1.32 -4.78
N VAL A 133 -29.22 0.14 -5.25
CA VAL A 133 -27.84 -0.33 -5.18
C VAL A 133 -27.06 0.14 -6.41
N LYS A 134 -27.65 -0.03 -7.60
CA LYS A 134 -27.02 0.30 -8.87
C LYS A 134 -28.07 0.47 -9.97
N GLU A 135 -27.79 1.38 -10.90
CA GLU A 135 -28.46 1.44 -12.21
C GLU A 135 -27.46 1.16 -13.33
N GLU A 136 -27.94 0.51 -14.37
CA GLU A 136 -27.15 0.20 -15.57
C GLU A 136 -27.98 0.43 -16.82
N LEU A 137 -27.51 1.31 -17.69
CA LEU A 137 -28.12 1.56 -18.99
C LEU A 137 -27.81 0.39 -19.93
N MET A 138 -28.86 -0.28 -20.38
CA MET A 138 -28.82 -1.43 -21.28
C MET A 138 -29.12 -1.00 -22.73
N HIS A 139 -28.72 -1.85 -23.68
CA HIS A 139 -29.04 -1.68 -25.09
C HIS A 139 -30.55 -1.56 -25.33
N GLY A 140 -30.94 -0.63 -26.21
CA GLY A 140 -32.34 -0.39 -26.57
C GLY A 140 -33.12 0.50 -25.60
N ASN A 141 -32.47 1.50 -24.99
CA ASN A 141 -33.07 2.44 -24.03
C ASN A 141 -33.77 1.73 -22.85
N LYS A 142 -33.13 0.70 -22.32
CA LYS A 142 -33.61 -0.01 -21.13
C LYS A 142 -32.71 0.31 -19.95
N LEU A 143 -33.29 0.49 -18.77
CA LEU A 143 -32.57 0.73 -17.53
C LEU A 143 -32.72 -0.49 -16.62
N LYS A 144 -31.61 -1.14 -16.29
CA LYS A 144 -31.59 -2.21 -15.28
C LYS A 144 -31.37 -1.58 -13.91
N GLN A 145 -32.28 -1.85 -12.98
CA GLN A 145 -32.21 -1.40 -11.59
C GLN A 145 -31.92 -2.59 -10.68
N ILE A 146 -30.93 -2.43 -9.82
CA ILE A 146 -30.63 -3.36 -8.73
C ILE A 146 -31.06 -2.67 -7.43
N LEU A 147 -32.07 -3.24 -6.78
CA LEU A 147 -32.71 -2.70 -5.58
C LEU A 147 -32.49 -3.66 -4.40
N CYS A 148 -32.38 -3.12 -3.20
CA CYS A 148 -32.26 -3.87 -1.95
C CYS A 148 -33.40 -3.51 -1.00
N ASP A 149 -34.18 -4.51 -0.61
CA ASP A 149 -35.12 -4.36 0.50
C ASP A 149 -34.34 -4.31 1.82
N GLN A 150 -34.29 -3.11 2.42
CA GLN A 150 -33.56 -2.87 3.66
C GLN A 150 -34.10 -3.64 4.88
N LYS A 151 -35.34 -4.16 4.83
CA LYS A 151 -35.93 -4.95 5.92
C LYS A 151 -35.55 -6.42 5.84
N THR A 152 -35.47 -6.96 4.62
CA THR A 152 -35.24 -8.39 4.39
C THR A 152 -33.83 -8.71 3.88
N GLY A 153 -33.07 -7.70 3.45
CA GLY A 153 -31.78 -7.85 2.78
C GLY A 153 -31.88 -8.42 1.35
N LYS A 154 -33.10 -8.60 0.83
CA LYS A 154 -33.32 -9.23 -0.48
C LYS A 154 -32.95 -8.27 -1.61
N ILE A 155 -32.12 -8.76 -2.53
CA ILE A 155 -31.80 -8.06 -3.77
C ILE A 155 -32.85 -8.38 -4.85
N ILE A 156 -33.35 -7.36 -5.53
CA ILE A 156 -34.30 -7.46 -6.63
C ILE A 156 -33.70 -6.75 -7.83
N GLU A 157 -33.79 -7.42 -8.99
CA GLU A 157 -33.41 -6.84 -10.27
C GLU A 157 -34.66 -6.62 -11.12
N ARG A 158 -34.74 -5.46 -11.79
CA ARG A 158 -35.80 -5.21 -12.78
C ARG A 158 -35.30 -4.37 -13.93
N ILE A 159 -35.99 -4.48 -15.06
CA ILE A 159 -35.71 -3.70 -16.27
C ILE A 159 -36.87 -2.76 -16.51
N VAL A 160 -36.58 -1.48 -16.70
CA VAL A 160 -37.54 -0.42 -17.00
C VAL A 160 -37.21 0.13 -18.39
N GLU A 161 -38.22 0.41 -19.21
CA GLU A 161 -38.01 1.15 -20.46
C GLU A 161 -37.91 2.64 -20.15
N LEU A 162 -36.91 3.32 -20.75
CA LEU A 162 -36.70 4.77 -20.61
C LEU A 162 -37.64 5.57 -21.52
#